data_AF-A0A1I3BV70-F1
#
_entry.id   AF-A0A1I3BV70-F1
#
_cell.length_a   1.000
_cell.length_b   1.000
_cell.length_c   1.000
_cell.angle_alpha   90.00
_cell.angle_beta   90.00
_cell.angle_gamma   90.00
#
_symmetry.space_group_name_H-M   'P 1'
#
loop_
_entity.id
_entity.type
_entity.pdbx_description
1 polymer ?
#
loop_
_entity_poly.entity_id
_entity_poly.type
_entity_poly.pdbx_seq_one_letter_code
_entity_poly.pdbx_strand_id
1 'polypeptide(L)'
;MMPLAGQLTTTIPLASLYCFIFWKANFLGKYQKLIRLYSITVQLLFILFFSFFSFYFIRTSNNSGIDLFFNGLTFFYAAMLLPLWGTLFFAFHKWRQQMELFKGFRFLLWLSVLTLSLFLTFLGYVLFIFFYYGFAP
;
A
#
# COMPACT_ATOMS: atom_id res chain seq x y z
N MET A 1 -16.34 19.64 5.45
CA MET A 1 -14.94 19.49 5.92
C MET A 1 -14.93 18.67 7.20
N MET A 2 -14.38 17.44 7.17
CA MET A 2 -14.16 16.67 8.40
C MET A 2 -13.03 17.32 9.22
N PRO A 3 -13.13 17.37 10.56
CA PRO A 3 -12.08 17.92 11.41
C PRO A 3 -10.78 17.11 11.25
N LEU A 4 -9.63 17.77 11.39
CA LEU A 4 -8.29 17.17 11.27
C LEU A 4 -8.13 15.89 12.13
N ALA A 5 -8.81 15.84 13.28
CA ALA A 5 -8.90 14.66 14.13
C ALA A 5 -9.57 13.45 13.46
N GLY A 6 -10.61 13.66 12.65
CA GLY A 6 -11.32 12.62 11.91
C GLY A 6 -10.54 12.05 10.71
N GLN A 7 -9.57 12.81 10.19
CA GLN A 7 -8.68 12.37 9.12
C GLN A 7 -7.51 11.53 9.64
N LEU A 8 -7.02 11.85 10.84
CA LEU A 8 -5.97 11.07 11.53
C LEU A 8 -6.51 9.75 12.09
N THR A 9 -7.78 9.70 12.53
CA THR A 9 -8.39 8.47 13.04
C THR A 9 -8.59 7.39 11.99
N THR A 10 -8.63 7.72 10.69
CA THR A 10 -8.78 6.74 9.61
C THR A 10 -7.45 6.29 9.00
N THR A 11 -6.46 7.18 8.96
CA THR A 11 -5.11 6.88 8.45
C THR A 11 -4.29 6.01 9.40
N ILE A 12 -4.41 6.22 10.73
CA ILE A 12 -3.67 5.44 11.73
C ILE A 12 -4.03 3.94 11.72
N PRO A 13 -5.32 3.53 11.65
CA PRO A 13 -5.70 2.12 11.52
C PRO A 13 -5.16 1.48 10.24
N LEU A 14 -5.20 2.19 9.11
CA LEU A 14 -4.70 1.72 7.81
C LEU A 14 -3.17 1.48 7.86
N ALA A 15 -2.42 2.44 8.39
CA ALA A 15 -0.98 2.30 8.60
C ALA A 15 -0.64 1.16 9.55
N SER A 16 -1.40 1.01 10.63
CA SER A 16 -1.23 -0.06 11.62
C SER A 16 -1.51 -1.44 11.02
N LEU A 17 -2.57 -1.57 10.22
CA LEU A 17 -2.93 -2.81 9.54
C LEU A 17 -1.84 -3.21 8.54
N TYR A 18 -1.32 -2.25 7.76
CA TYR A 18 -0.21 -2.48 6.84
C TYR A 18 1.05 -2.97 7.57
N CYS A 19 1.46 -2.29 8.65
CA CYS A 19 2.58 -2.73 9.48
C CYS A 19 2.33 -4.12 10.10
N PHE A 20 1.11 -4.43 10.51
CA PHE A 20 0.75 -5.73 11.07
C PHE A 20 0.88 -6.86 10.04
N ILE A 21 0.51 -6.63 8.78
CA ILE A 21 0.69 -7.60 7.68
C ILE A 21 2.18 -7.97 7.56
N PHE A 22 3.07 -6.98 7.48
CA PHE A 22 4.52 -7.24 7.38
C PHE A 22 5.13 -7.76 8.67
N TRP A 23 4.51 -7.48 9.82
CA TRP A 23 4.90 -8.08 11.08
C TRP A 23 4.61 -9.58 11.10
N LYS A 24 3.43 -10.00 10.64
CA LYS A 24 3.01 -11.41 10.57
C LYS A 24 3.63 -12.19 9.41
N ALA A 25 4.24 -11.51 8.43
CA ALA A 25 4.93 -12.13 7.30
C ALA A 25 6.25 -12.82 7.72
N ASN A 26 6.14 -13.91 8.48
CA ASN A 26 7.28 -14.71 8.98
C ASN A 26 7.97 -15.55 7.90
N PHE A 27 7.36 -15.71 6.72
CA PHE A 27 7.91 -16.51 5.63
C PHE A 27 9.11 -15.85 4.90
N LEU A 28 9.41 -14.59 5.21
CA LEU A 28 10.45 -13.79 4.56
C LEU A 28 11.88 -14.03 5.08
N GLY A 29 12.03 -14.74 6.21
CA GLY A 29 13.32 -15.12 6.79
C GLY A 29 14.29 -13.94 6.90
N LYS A 30 15.42 -14.01 6.17
CA LYS A 30 16.47 -12.98 6.11
C LYS A 30 15.95 -11.58 5.75
N TYR A 31 14.94 -11.46 4.89
CA TYR A 31 14.46 -10.17 4.39
C TYR A 31 13.41 -9.52 5.29
N GLN A 32 12.95 -10.24 6.32
CA GLN A 32 11.87 -9.79 7.20
C GLN A 32 12.20 -8.48 7.91
N LYS A 33 13.42 -8.34 8.44
CA LYS A 33 13.83 -7.12 9.17
C LYS A 33 13.88 -5.90 8.25
N LEU A 34 14.39 -6.07 7.04
CA LEU A 34 14.48 -5.01 6.03
C LEU A 34 13.09 -4.55 5.58
N ILE A 35 12.20 -5.50 5.30
CA ILE A 35 10.83 -5.21 4.84
C ILE A 35 10.00 -4.55 5.95
N ARG A 36 10.16 -4.99 7.21
CA ARG A 36 9.52 -4.33 8.36
C ARG A 36 9.99 -2.89 8.53
N LEU A 37 11.30 -2.65 8.44
CA LEU A 37 11.87 -1.32 8.56
C LEU A 37 11.42 -0.40 7.41
N TYR A 38 11.39 -0.92 6.19
CA TYR A 38 10.82 -0.24 5.03
C TYR A 38 9.35 0.13 5.25
N SER A 39 8.52 -0.84 5.68
CA SER A 39 7.09 -0.63 5.96
C SER A 39 6.87 0.46 7.01
N ILE A 40 7.61 0.43 8.12
CA ILE A 40 7.50 1.45 9.17
C ILE A 40 7.90 2.83 8.62
N THR A 41 9.01 2.89 7.88
CA THR A 41 9.52 4.16 7.33
C THR A 41 8.54 4.79 6.35
N VAL A 42 8.01 3.99 5.40
CA VAL A 42 7.02 4.47 4.42
C VAL A 42 5.74 4.92 5.10
N GLN A 43 5.27 4.22 6.13
CA GLN A 43 4.07 4.61 6.87
C GLN A 43 4.26 5.89 7.68
N LEU A 44 5.42 6.07 8.34
CA LEU A 44 5.72 7.32 9.04
C LEU A 44 5.79 8.51 8.07
N LEU A 45 6.44 8.34 6.92
CA LEU A 45 6.50 9.35 5.87
C LEU A 45 5.12 9.67 5.30
N PHE A 46 4.27 8.66 5.11
CA PHE A 46 2.90 8.84 4.66
C PHE A 46 2.08 9.66 5.65
N ILE A 47 2.17 9.34 6.96
CA ILE A 47 1.46 10.09 8.02
C ILE A 47 1.93 11.54 8.07
N LEU A 48 3.23 11.79 7.97
CA LEU A 48 3.80 13.15 7.94
C LEU A 48 3.32 13.93 6.72
N PHE A 49 3.38 13.31 5.53
CA PHE A 49 2.89 13.88 4.28
C PHE A 49 1.40 14.24 4.39
N PHE A 50 0.58 13.29 4.81
CA PHE A 50 -0.86 13.47 4.92
C PHE A 50 -1.21 14.57 5.93
N SER A 51 -0.56 14.58 7.09
CA SER A 51 -0.77 15.62 8.11
C SER A 51 -0.38 17.00 7.58
N PHE A 52 0.76 17.12 6.89
CA PHE A 52 1.20 18.38 6.30
C PHE A 52 0.17 18.93 5.31
N PHE A 53 -0.31 18.10 4.37
CA PHE A 53 -1.30 18.53 3.39
C PHE A 53 -2.67 18.82 4.02
N SER A 54 -3.10 18.04 5.01
CA SER A 54 -4.32 18.35 5.79
C SER A 54 -4.24 19.73 6.43
N PHE A 55 -3.10 20.09 7.06
CA PHE A 55 -2.90 21.44 7.61
C PHE A 55 -2.81 22.52 6.54
N TYR A 56 -2.15 22.24 5.41
CA TYR A 56 -2.01 23.16 4.28
C TYR A 56 -3.37 23.53 3.70
N PHE A 57 -4.22 22.56 3.39
CA PHE A 57 -5.55 22.79 2.81
C PHE A 57 -6.54 23.46 3.76
N ILE A 58 -6.39 23.30 5.09
CA ILE A 58 -7.19 24.06 6.05
C ILE A 58 -6.81 25.55 6.06
N ARG A 59 -5.54 25.88 5.84
CA ARG A 59 -5.03 27.26 5.92
C ARG A 59 -5.02 28.01 4.60
N THR A 60 -5.08 27.32 3.46
CA THR A 60 -5.02 27.95 2.14
C THR A 60 -6.20 27.53 1.28
N SER A 61 -6.83 28.50 0.60
CA SER A 61 -7.83 28.26 -0.45
C SER A 61 -7.18 28.01 -1.82
N ASN A 62 -5.86 27.85 -1.87
CA ASN A 62 -5.10 27.74 -3.09
C ASN A 62 -5.08 26.30 -3.62
N ASN A 63 -5.74 26.07 -4.76
CA ASN A 63 -5.87 24.76 -5.41
C ASN A 63 -4.55 24.19 -5.96
N SER A 64 -3.48 24.98 -6.04
CA SER A 64 -2.16 24.52 -6.55
C SER A 64 -1.54 23.37 -5.75
N GLY A 65 -1.94 23.16 -4.50
CA GLY A 65 -1.46 22.03 -3.69
C GLY A 65 -2.13 20.68 -4.00
N ILE A 66 -3.26 20.69 -4.72
CA ILE A 66 -4.09 19.49 -4.94
C ILE A 66 -3.39 18.47 -5.82
N ASP A 67 -2.77 18.91 -6.92
CA ASP A 67 -2.02 18.01 -7.81
C ASP A 67 -0.82 17.38 -7.10
N LEU A 68 -0.10 18.16 -6.28
CA LEU A 68 1.04 17.68 -5.50
C LEU A 68 0.58 16.65 -4.45
N PHE A 69 -0.60 16.86 -3.84
CA PHE A 69 -1.20 15.92 -2.89
C PHE A 69 -1.57 14.59 -3.56
N PHE A 70 -2.25 14.62 -4.70
CA PHE A 70 -2.63 13.41 -5.42
C PHE A 70 -1.42 12.66 -5.99
N ASN A 71 -0.44 13.37 -6.57
CA ASN A 71 0.79 12.75 -7.04
C ASN A 71 1.57 12.09 -5.88
N GLY A 72 1.62 12.75 -4.71
CA GLY A 72 2.23 12.17 -3.52
C GLY A 72 1.46 10.95 -2.99
N LEU A 73 0.12 11.00 -2.97
CA LEU A 73 -0.73 9.84 -2.64
C LEU A 73 -0.44 8.65 -3.55
N THR A 74 -0.35 8.88 -4.87
CA THR A 74 0.01 7.84 -5.84
C THR A 74 1.40 7.29 -5.59
N PHE A 75 2.37 8.15 -5.29
CA PHE A 75 3.73 7.72 -4.94
C PHE A 75 3.76 6.84 -3.69
N PHE A 76 3.07 7.24 -2.62
CA PHE A 76 2.99 6.44 -1.39
C PHE A 76 2.25 5.13 -1.61
N TYR A 77 1.19 5.12 -2.41
CA TYR A 77 0.50 3.90 -2.78
C TYR A 77 1.44 2.93 -3.51
N ALA A 78 2.17 3.41 -4.53
CA ALA A 78 3.16 2.60 -5.25
C ALA A 78 4.28 2.09 -4.31
N ALA A 79 4.78 2.96 -3.42
CA ALA A 79 5.79 2.61 -2.43
C ALA A 79 5.31 1.52 -1.45
N MET A 80 4.02 1.54 -1.08
CA MET A 80 3.40 0.49 -0.26
C MET A 80 3.15 -0.80 -1.05
N LEU A 81 2.90 -0.69 -2.35
CA LEU A 81 2.55 -1.83 -3.19
C LEU A 81 3.76 -2.68 -3.57
N LEU A 82 4.90 -2.05 -3.87
CA LEU A 82 6.14 -2.73 -4.25
C LEU A 82 6.58 -3.84 -3.28
N PRO A 83 6.69 -3.61 -1.95
CA PRO A 83 7.05 -4.67 -1.02
C PRO A 83 5.94 -5.73 -0.93
N LEU A 84 4.66 -5.36 -1.00
CA LEU A 84 3.55 -6.31 -1.00
C LEU A 84 3.69 -7.29 -2.17
N TRP A 85 3.88 -6.77 -3.38
CA TRP A 85 4.14 -7.55 -4.59
C TRP A 85 5.37 -8.45 -4.46
N GLY A 86 6.50 -7.89 -3.99
CA GLY A 86 7.72 -8.67 -3.77
C GLY A 86 7.50 -9.83 -2.80
N THR A 87 6.77 -9.60 -1.71
CA THR A 87 6.46 -10.65 -0.73
C THR A 87 5.49 -11.71 -1.26
N LEU A 88 4.47 -11.30 -2.03
CA LEU A 88 3.51 -12.20 -2.67
C LEU A 88 4.20 -13.10 -3.70
N PHE A 89 5.08 -12.51 -4.51
CA PHE A 89 5.88 -13.22 -5.50
C PHE A 89 6.79 -14.25 -4.84
N PHE A 90 7.46 -13.87 -3.75
CA PHE A 90 8.34 -14.77 -3.00
C PHE A 90 7.56 -15.92 -2.35
N ALA A 91 6.41 -15.62 -1.74
CA ALA A 91 5.51 -16.64 -1.17
C ALA A 91 5.03 -17.62 -2.24
N PHE A 92 4.60 -17.11 -3.38
CA PHE A 92 4.11 -17.93 -4.49
C PHE A 92 5.21 -18.77 -5.12
N HIS A 93 6.43 -18.22 -5.26
CA HIS A 93 7.58 -18.96 -5.74
C HIS A 93 7.91 -20.15 -4.82
N LYS A 94 7.91 -19.93 -3.50
CA LYS A 94 8.13 -20.99 -2.51
C LYS A 94 7.04 -22.06 -2.57
N TRP A 95 5.77 -21.65 -2.68
CA TRP A 95 4.63 -22.56 -2.80
C TRP A 95 4.70 -23.40 -4.08
N ARG A 96 5.07 -22.79 -5.22
CA ARG A 96 5.27 -23.49 -6.49
C ARG A 96 6.31 -24.62 -6.40
N GLN A 97 7.39 -24.41 -5.64
CA GLN A 97 8.44 -25.42 -5.48
C GLN A 97 7.96 -26.65 -4.71
N GLN A 98 6.96 -26.49 -3.84
CA GLN A 98 6.42 -27.58 -3.01
C GLN A 98 5.33 -28.40 -3.72
N MET A 99 4.75 -27.89 -4.81
CA MET A 99 3.66 -28.57 -5.52
C MET A 99 4.16 -29.43 -6.68
N GLU A 100 3.95 -30.73 -6.63
CA GLU A 100 4.16 -31.68 -7.74
C GLU A 100 3.08 -31.53 -8.83
N LEU A 101 3.04 -30.37 -9.47
CA LEU A 101 2.12 -30.08 -10.58
C LEU A 101 2.82 -30.19 -11.93
N PHE A 102 2.08 -30.64 -12.95
CA PHE A 102 2.51 -30.64 -14.35
C PHE A 102 2.92 -29.23 -14.81
N LYS A 103 3.95 -29.15 -15.67
CA LYS A 103 4.54 -27.87 -16.13
C LYS A 103 3.52 -26.87 -16.71
N GLY A 104 2.52 -27.36 -17.46
CA GLY A 104 1.45 -26.51 -18.03
C GLY A 104 0.50 -25.93 -16.96
N PHE A 105 0.13 -26.74 -15.97
CA PHE A 105 -0.76 -26.30 -14.88
C PHE A 105 -0.05 -25.29 -13.96
N ARG A 106 1.26 -25.45 -13.74
CA ARG A 106 2.08 -24.46 -13.01
C ARG A 106 2.11 -23.09 -13.69
N PHE A 107 2.12 -23.03 -15.02
CA PHE A 107 2.11 -21.75 -15.74
C PHE A 107 0.75 -21.06 -15.64
N LEU A 108 -0.34 -21.80 -15.83
CA LEU A 108 -1.72 -21.29 -15.70
C LEU A 108 -2.00 -20.73 -14.29
N LEU A 109 -1.57 -21.43 -13.24
CA LEU A 109 -1.67 -20.95 -11.85
C LEU A 109 -0.85 -19.68 -11.60
N TRP A 110 0.32 -19.57 -12.23
CA TRP A 110 1.16 -18.39 -12.08
C TRP A 110 0.57 -17.17 -12.78
N LEU A 111 0.01 -17.38 -13.98
CA LEU A 111 -0.67 -16.35 -14.73
C LEU A 111 -1.95 -15.89 -14.03
N SER A 112 -2.72 -16.80 -13.43
CA SER A 112 -3.94 -16.45 -12.68
C SER A 112 -3.65 -15.66 -11.41
N VAL A 113 -2.59 -16.01 -10.66
CA VAL A 113 -2.18 -15.23 -9.48
C VAL A 113 -1.67 -13.85 -9.88
N LEU A 114 -0.92 -13.74 -10.98
CA LEU A 114 -0.52 -12.42 -11.48
C LEU A 114 -1.72 -11.57 -11.89
N THR A 115 -2.65 -12.08 -12.69
CA THR A 115 -3.83 -11.31 -13.10
C THR A 115 -4.72 -10.93 -11.93
N LEU A 116 -4.94 -11.83 -10.98
CA LEU A 116 -5.65 -11.50 -9.73
C LEU A 116 -4.91 -10.42 -8.93
N SER A 117 -3.59 -10.53 -8.78
CA SER A 117 -2.82 -9.52 -8.04
C SER A 117 -2.85 -8.14 -8.70
N LEU A 118 -2.80 -8.07 -10.04
CA LEU A 118 -2.95 -6.84 -10.81
C LEU A 118 -4.35 -6.26 -10.63
N PHE A 119 -5.37 -7.10 -10.71
CA PHE A 119 -6.75 -6.67 -10.54
C PHE A 119 -7.00 -6.12 -9.13
N LEU A 120 -6.55 -6.83 -8.08
CA LEU A 120 -6.65 -6.35 -6.71
C LEU A 120 -5.85 -5.07 -6.47
N THR A 121 -4.69 -4.93 -7.12
CA THR A 121 -3.88 -3.71 -7.08
C THR A 121 -4.62 -2.54 -7.69
N PHE A 122 -5.18 -2.71 -8.89
CA PHE A 122 -5.92 -1.66 -9.56
C PHE A 122 -7.16 -1.25 -8.75
N LEU A 123 -7.92 -2.24 -8.26
CA LEU A 123 -9.10 -2.01 -7.45
C LEU A 123 -8.74 -1.33 -6.11
N GLY A 124 -7.64 -1.75 -5.49
CA GLY A 124 -7.08 -1.12 -4.29
C GLY A 124 -6.65 0.33 -4.53
N TYR A 125 -6.07 0.64 -5.69
CA TYR A 125 -5.67 2.00 -6.05
C TYR A 125 -6.87 2.92 -6.25
N VAL A 126 -7.88 2.43 -6.98
CA VAL A 126 -9.15 3.15 -7.17
C VAL A 126 -9.81 3.43 -5.82
N LEU A 127 -9.91 2.42 -4.95
CA LEU A 127 -10.46 2.60 -3.60
C LEU A 127 -9.61 3.55 -2.76
N PHE A 128 -8.28 3.46 -2.83
CA PHE A 128 -7.36 4.32 -2.09
C PHE A 128 -7.55 5.77 -2.50
N ILE A 129 -7.50 6.07 -3.81
CA ILE A 129 -7.77 7.43 -4.31
C ILE A 129 -9.16 7.86 -3.90
N PHE A 130 -10.21 7.07 -4.12
CA PHE A 130 -11.58 7.46 -3.82
C PHE A 130 -11.78 7.78 -2.34
N PHE A 131 -11.15 7.01 -1.45
CA PHE A 131 -11.18 7.25 -0.02
C PHE A 131 -10.54 8.60 0.32
N TYR A 132 -9.42 8.95 -0.32
CA TYR A 132 -8.70 10.21 -0.09
C TYR A 132 -9.21 11.39 -0.92
N TYR A 133 -9.97 11.15 -1.99
CA TYR A 133 -10.58 12.16 -2.84
C TYR A 133 -11.67 12.94 -2.09
N GLY A 134 -12.43 12.25 -1.23
CA GLY A 134 -13.38 12.89 -0.31
C GLY A 134 -12.73 13.67 0.85
N PHE A 135 -11.40 13.59 0.99
CA PHE A 135 -10.61 14.34 1.97
C PHE A 135 -9.82 15.50 1.35
N ALA A 136 -9.72 15.58 0.02
CA ALA A 136 -9.31 16.81 -0.66
C ALA A 136 -10.44 17.86 -0.49
N PRO A 137 -10.11 19.14 -0.25
CA PRO A 137 -11.11 20.20 -0.04
C PRO A 137 -12.05 20.38 -1.24
#